data_AF-A0A293MF66-F1
#
_entry.id   AF-A0A293MF66-F1
#
_cell.length_a   1.000
_cell.length_b   1.000
_cell.length_c   1.000
_cell.angle_alpha   90.00
_cell.angle_beta   90.00
_cell.angle_gamma   90.00
#
_symmetry.space_group_name_H-M   'P 1'
#
loop_
_entity.id
_entity.type
_entity.pdbx_description
1 polymer ?
#
loop_
_entity_poly.entity_id
_entity_poly.type
_entity_poly.pdbx_seq_one_letter_code
_entity_poly.pdbx_strand_id
1 'polypeptide(L)'
;MLSTAVHGSLLVLGTLLCLQSTLAALKEGDCEVCVGVMKKLLDALEPEERTNQQSIEAKFPELCKTLKGPEIRFCYYVGGLEESATKIVSELSQRVRAFSTSELDHASSQGLREAHEKGWPDLRPEIR
;
A
#
# COMPACT_ATOMS: atom_id res chain seq x y z
N MET A 1 -45.99 11.19 15.89
CA MET A 1 -44.97 12.12 15.37
C MET A 1 -43.65 12.04 16.15
N LEU A 2 -43.65 12.08 17.50
CA LEU A 2 -42.40 12.05 18.29
C LEU A 2 -41.69 10.68 18.31
N SER A 3 -42.44 9.57 18.18
CA SER A 3 -41.89 8.21 18.24
C SER A 3 -41.11 7.79 16.99
N THR A 4 -41.45 8.28 15.79
CA THR A 4 -40.70 7.95 14.56
C THR A 4 -39.37 8.71 14.46
N ALA A 5 -39.29 9.89 15.07
CA ALA A 5 -38.08 10.72 15.10
C ALA A 5 -36.95 10.10 15.96
N VAL A 6 -37.31 9.45 17.09
CA VAL A 6 -36.34 8.80 17.97
C VAL A 6 -35.77 7.50 17.37
N HIS A 7 -36.59 6.75 16.61
CA HIS A 7 -36.12 5.56 15.89
C HIS A 7 -35.18 5.92 14.75
N GLY A 8 -35.48 6.98 13.99
CA GLY A 8 -34.58 7.48 12.94
C GLY A 8 -33.24 7.95 13.51
N SER A 9 -33.26 8.68 14.62
CA SER A 9 -32.04 9.17 15.27
C SER A 9 -31.18 8.04 15.84
N LEU A 10 -31.79 7.00 16.40
CA LEU A 10 -31.07 5.83 16.93
C LEU A 10 -30.44 4.98 15.81
N LEU A 11 -31.11 4.85 14.66
CA LEU A 11 -30.59 4.16 13.48
C LEU A 11 -29.39 4.88 12.87
N VAL A 12 -29.45 6.22 12.78
CA VAL A 12 -28.34 7.04 12.30
C VAL A 12 -27.14 6.98 13.24
N LEU A 13 -27.36 7.01 14.56
CA LEU A 13 -26.27 6.92 15.53
C LEU A 13 -25.61 5.53 15.53
N GLY A 14 -26.41 4.46 15.41
CA GLY A 14 -25.90 3.09 15.33
C GLY A 14 -25.06 2.82 14.08
N THR A 15 -25.48 3.34 12.92
CA THR A 15 -24.72 3.22 11.66
C THR A 15 -23.40 4.00 11.70
N LEU A 16 -23.38 5.18 12.33
CA LEU A 16 -22.17 5.97 12.50
C LEU A 16 -21.13 5.28 13.41
N LEU A 17 -21.56 4.62 14.49
CA LEU A 17 -20.66 3.85 15.37
C LEU A 17 -20.07 2.62 14.65
N CYS A 18 -20.87 1.92 13.84
CA CYS A 18 -20.37 0.78 13.06
C CYS A 18 -19.32 1.20 12.03
N LEU A 19 -19.47 2.38 11.41
CA LEU A 19 -18.52 2.87 10.41
C LEU A 19 -17.13 3.16 11.01
N GLN A 20 -17.03 3.55 12.28
CA GLN A 20 -15.72 3.76 12.93
C GLN A 20 -14.95 2.45 13.18
N SER A 21 -15.64 1.31 13.13
CA SER A 21 -15.06 -0.01 13.38
C SER A 21 -14.26 -0.53 12.19
N THR A 22 -14.54 -0.04 10.98
CA THR A 22 -13.88 -0.46 9.74
C THR A 22 -12.69 0.42 9.35
N LEU A 23 -12.50 1.54 10.03
CA LEU A 23 -11.40 2.50 9.84
C LEU A 23 -10.18 2.21 10.74
N ALA A 24 -10.11 1.03 11.36
CA ALA A 24 -8.89 0.59 12.01
C ALA A 24 -7.82 0.37 10.93
N ALA A 25 -7.03 1.42 10.66
CA ALA A 25 -5.81 1.35 9.87
C ALA A 25 -4.97 0.16 10.36
N LEU A 26 -4.32 -0.55 9.43
CA LEU A 26 -3.52 -1.75 9.72
C LEU A 26 -2.73 -1.57 11.01
N LYS A 27 -2.91 -2.50 11.94
CA LYS A 27 -2.33 -2.39 13.27
C LYS A 27 -0.81 -2.40 13.12
N GLU A 28 -0.12 -1.64 13.97
CA GLU A 28 1.35 -1.63 14.02
C GLU A 28 1.84 -3.08 14.21
N GLY A 29 2.43 -3.65 13.16
CA GLY A 29 2.88 -5.06 13.11
C GLY A 29 2.25 -5.92 12.01
N ASP A 30 1.06 -5.58 11.47
CA ASP A 30 0.36 -6.44 10.49
C ASP A 30 1.06 -6.54 9.11
N CYS A 31 2.02 -5.65 8.83
CA CYS A 31 2.75 -5.58 7.55
C CYS A 31 4.26 -5.36 7.73
N GLU A 32 4.82 -5.68 8.89
CA GLU A 32 6.22 -5.39 9.23
C GLU A 32 7.21 -5.85 8.14
N VAL A 33 7.03 -7.07 7.62
CA VAL A 33 7.88 -7.64 6.56
C VAL A 33 7.68 -6.90 5.25
N CYS A 34 6.43 -6.67 4.84
CA CYS A 34 6.13 -5.97 3.57
C CYS A 34 6.71 -4.55 3.59
N VAL A 35 6.42 -3.77 4.63
CA VAL A 35 6.92 -2.40 4.78
C VAL A 35 8.44 -2.37 4.90
N GLY A 36 9.03 -3.31 5.63
CA GLY A 36 10.48 -3.44 5.77
C GLY A 36 11.19 -3.65 4.43
N VAL A 37 10.68 -4.58 3.61
CA VAL A 37 11.23 -4.84 2.27
C VAL A 37 11.01 -3.65 1.32
N MET A 38 9.84 -3.01 1.37
CA MET A 38 9.57 -1.83 0.53
C MET A 38 10.47 -0.64 0.88
N LYS A 39 10.75 -0.40 2.15
CA LYS A 39 11.73 0.63 2.56
C LYS A 39 13.12 0.32 2.02
N LYS A 40 13.60 -0.92 2.20
CA LYS A 40 14.89 -1.36 1.66
C LYS A 40 14.98 -1.24 0.14
N LEU A 41 13.88 -1.48 -0.58
CA LEU A 41 13.81 -1.29 -2.03
C LEU A 41 13.95 0.17 -2.41
N LEU A 42 13.22 1.07 -1.75
CA LEU A 42 13.32 2.51 -2.01
C LEU A 42 14.72 3.05 -1.67
N ASP A 43 15.33 2.58 -0.58
CA ASP A 43 16.68 2.94 -0.17
C ASP A 43 17.75 2.42 -1.14
N ALA A 44 17.49 1.30 -1.81
CA ALA A 44 18.40 0.71 -2.81
C ALA A 44 18.27 1.33 -4.21
N LEU A 45 17.26 2.16 -4.46
CA LEU A 45 17.01 2.81 -5.75
C LEU A 45 17.52 4.24 -5.75
N GLU A 46 18.29 4.58 -6.78
CA GLU A 46 18.66 5.97 -7.07
C GLU A 46 17.42 6.80 -7.47
N PRO A 47 17.44 8.13 -7.28
CA PRO A 47 16.30 9.00 -7.59
C PRO A 47 15.73 8.82 -9.00
N GLU A 48 16.61 8.61 -9.99
CA GLU A 48 16.24 8.41 -11.39
C GLU A 48 15.56 7.05 -11.60
N GLU A 49 16.02 6.02 -10.89
CA GLU A 49 15.49 4.65 -10.98
C GLU A 49 14.09 4.54 -10.39
N ARG A 50 13.76 5.34 -9.36
CA ARG A 50 12.44 5.38 -8.72
C ARG A 50 11.32 5.78 -9.67
N THR A 51 11.65 6.48 -10.76
CA THR A 51 10.68 6.90 -11.78
C THR A 51 10.52 5.91 -12.93
N ASN A 52 11.32 4.82 -12.97
CA ASN A 52 11.34 3.86 -14.06
C ASN A 52 10.88 2.47 -13.62
N GLN A 53 9.85 1.91 -14.28
CA GLN A 53 9.34 0.56 -13.99
C GLN A 53 10.43 -0.49 -14.03
N GLN A 54 11.19 -0.46 -15.11
CA GLN A 54 12.10 -1.53 -15.49
C GLN A 54 13.28 -1.54 -14.54
N SER A 55 13.74 -0.36 -14.12
CA SER A 55 14.78 -0.23 -13.09
C SER A 55 14.32 -0.83 -11.76
N ILE A 56 13.10 -0.50 -11.29
CA ILE A 56 12.55 -1.07 -10.05
C ILE A 56 12.40 -2.60 -10.15
N GLU A 57 11.85 -3.08 -11.26
CA GLU A 57 11.61 -4.51 -11.51
C GLU A 57 12.92 -5.29 -11.61
N ALA A 58 13.98 -4.70 -12.17
CA ALA A 58 15.30 -5.31 -12.23
C ALA A 58 16.04 -5.30 -10.88
N LYS A 59 15.87 -4.24 -10.09
CA LYS A 59 16.52 -4.08 -8.79
C LYS A 59 15.90 -4.94 -7.69
N PHE A 60 14.59 -5.20 -7.76
CA PHE A 60 13.90 -5.96 -6.72
C PHE A 60 14.44 -7.40 -6.54
N PRO A 61 14.71 -8.18 -7.60
CA PRO A 61 15.39 -9.49 -7.47
C PRO A 61 16.82 -9.39 -6.93
N GLU A 62 17.57 -8.34 -7.28
CA GLU A 62 18.91 -8.09 -6.72
C GLU A 62 18.84 -7.88 -5.20
N LEU A 63 17.87 -7.09 -4.75
CA LEU A 63 17.60 -6.89 -3.33
C LEU A 63 17.26 -8.23 -2.66
N CYS A 64 16.33 -9.00 -3.24
CA CYS A 64 15.86 -10.27 -2.68
C CYS A 64 16.98 -11.29 -2.42
N LYS A 65 18.07 -11.27 -3.19
CA LYS A 65 19.25 -12.12 -2.98
C LYS A 65 20.00 -11.80 -1.67
N THR A 66 19.86 -10.60 -1.16
CA THR A 66 20.52 -10.13 0.08
C THR A 66 19.67 -10.38 1.33
N LEU A 67 18.36 -10.61 1.16
CA LEU A 67 17.40 -10.75 2.25
C LEU A 67 17.40 -12.17 2.84
N LYS A 68 17.04 -12.29 4.12
CA LYS A 68 17.00 -13.57 4.85
C LYS A 68 15.78 -13.63 5.77
N GLY A 69 15.46 -14.82 6.27
CA GLY A 69 14.41 -15.01 7.27
C GLY A 69 12.99 -14.81 6.70
N PRO A 70 12.15 -13.93 7.27
CA PRO A 70 10.78 -13.73 6.77
C PRO A 70 10.72 -12.96 5.43
N GLU A 71 11.73 -12.15 5.13
CA GLU A 71 11.78 -11.30 3.93
C GLU A 71 12.01 -12.12 2.64
N ILE A 72 12.81 -13.18 2.69
CA ILE A 72 13.01 -14.07 1.53
C ILE A 72 11.71 -14.79 1.14
N ARG A 73 10.84 -15.11 2.10
CA ARG A 73 9.49 -15.63 1.80
C ARG A 73 8.62 -14.59 1.10
N PHE A 74 8.69 -13.33 1.51
CA PHE A 74 7.98 -12.26 0.83
C PHE A 74 8.43 -12.18 -0.64
N CYS A 75 9.73 -12.21 -0.89
CA CYS A 75 10.28 -12.29 -2.25
C CYS A 75 9.73 -13.47 -3.04
N TYR A 76 9.66 -14.66 -2.43
CA TYR A 76 9.08 -15.84 -3.07
C TYR A 76 7.62 -15.62 -3.50
N TYR A 77 6.77 -15.06 -2.63
CA TYR A 77 5.34 -14.84 -2.92
C TYR A 77 5.10 -13.79 -4.00
N VAL A 78 5.92 -12.74 -4.02
CA VAL A 78 5.74 -11.59 -4.91
C VAL A 78 6.40 -11.80 -6.28
N GLY A 79 7.30 -12.77 -6.43
CA GLY A 79 7.96 -13.01 -7.73
C GLY A 79 9.39 -12.50 -7.83
N GLY A 80 10.05 -12.22 -6.70
CA GLY A 80 11.40 -11.65 -6.65
C GLY A 80 12.54 -12.66 -6.77
N LEU A 81 12.24 -13.96 -6.87
CA LEU A 81 13.24 -15.03 -7.00
C LEU A 81 13.05 -15.77 -8.34
N GLU A 82 14.11 -16.36 -8.87
CA GLU A 82 14.06 -17.13 -10.13
C GLU A 82 13.13 -18.36 -10.03
N GLU A 83 12.97 -18.90 -8.83
CA GLU A 83 12.07 -20.02 -8.52
C GLU A 83 10.61 -19.59 -8.26
N SER A 84 10.33 -18.29 -8.26
CA SER A 84 8.97 -17.80 -8.04
C SER A 84 8.08 -18.04 -9.25
N ALA A 85 6.88 -18.57 -8.99
CA ALA A 85 5.88 -18.84 -10.03
C ALA A 85 5.02 -17.62 -10.44
N THR A 86 5.19 -16.47 -9.78
CA THR A 86 4.34 -15.28 -9.94
C THR A 86 5.11 -14.11 -10.55
N LYS A 87 4.42 -13.23 -11.28
CA LYS A 87 4.96 -11.98 -11.85
C LYS A 87 4.41 -10.72 -11.16
N ILE A 88 4.11 -10.80 -9.86
CA ILE A 88 3.50 -9.69 -9.12
C ILE A 88 4.47 -8.50 -8.99
N VAL A 89 5.79 -8.74 -9.10
CA VAL A 89 6.82 -7.69 -9.14
C VAL A 89 6.54 -6.62 -10.22
N SER A 90 5.99 -6.97 -11.38
CA SER A 90 5.65 -5.99 -12.42
C SER A 90 4.61 -4.97 -11.94
N GLU A 91 3.52 -5.46 -11.33
CA GLU A 91 2.47 -4.62 -10.75
C GLU A 91 3.00 -3.81 -9.55
N LEU A 92 3.80 -4.45 -8.70
CA LEU A 92 4.46 -3.79 -7.58
C LEU A 92 5.33 -2.63 -8.07
N SER A 93 6.14 -2.84 -9.11
CA SER A 93 7.01 -1.83 -9.72
C SER A 93 6.23 -0.69 -10.36
N GLN A 94 5.02 -0.96 -10.85
CA GLN A 94 4.10 0.08 -11.30
C GLN A 94 3.59 0.95 -10.15
N ARG A 95 3.16 0.34 -9.05
CA ARG A 95 2.67 1.06 -7.86
C ARG A 95 3.79 1.84 -7.17
N VAL A 96 4.98 1.25 -7.04
CA VAL A 96 6.15 1.90 -6.43
C VAL A 96 6.58 3.12 -7.25
N ARG A 97 6.59 3.03 -8.58
CA ARG A 97 6.83 4.20 -9.42
C ARG A 97 5.78 5.28 -9.21
N ALA A 98 4.50 4.92 -9.30
CA ALA A 98 3.40 5.87 -9.14
C ALA A 98 3.47 6.59 -7.78
N PHE A 99 3.87 5.86 -6.73
CA PHE A 99 4.12 6.38 -5.40
C PHE A 99 5.38 7.27 -5.30
N SER A 100 6.43 6.95 -6.07
CA SER A 100 7.69 7.72 -6.06
C SER A 100 7.63 9.00 -6.91
N THR A 101 6.81 9.02 -7.97
CA THR A 101 6.59 10.20 -8.83
C THR A 101 5.59 11.20 -8.25
N SER A 102 4.81 10.81 -7.22
CA SER A 102 4.09 11.79 -6.40
C SER A 102 5.10 12.45 -5.45
N GLU A 103 5.76 13.49 -5.95
CA GLU A 103 6.84 14.25 -5.32
C GLU A 103 6.69 14.45 -3.79
N LEU A 104 7.78 14.13 -3.06
CA LEU A 104 8.23 14.58 -1.73
C LEU A 104 7.97 13.67 -0.52
N ASP A 105 9.09 13.30 0.12
CA ASP A 105 9.28 12.76 1.48
C ASP A 105 8.55 13.49 2.63
N HIS A 106 7.66 14.46 2.33
CA HIS A 106 6.88 15.25 3.29
C HIS A 106 5.46 14.71 3.52
N ALA A 107 4.93 13.82 2.66
CA ALA A 107 3.51 13.45 2.67
C ALA A 107 3.18 12.09 3.32
N SER A 108 4.15 11.32 3.83
CA SER A 108 3.89 9.94 4.28
C SER A 108 3.01 9.83 5.54
N SER A 109 2.77 10.90 6.30
CA SER A 109 1.80 10.89 7.42
C SER A 109 0.58 11.79 7.21
N GLN A 110 0.67 12.81 6.34
CA GLN A 110 -0.43 13.75 6.07
C GLN A 110 -1.25 13.38 4.82
N GLY A 111 -0.64 12.80 3.78
CA GLY A 111 -1.33 12.44 2.54
C GLY A 111 -2.35 11.30 2.69
N LEU A 112 -2.08 10.34 3.58
CA LEU A 112 -3.04 9.28 3.91
C LEU A 112 -4.26 9.82 4.67
N ARG A 113 -4.11 10.93 5.43
CA ARG A 113 -5.24 11.59 6.11
C ARG A 113 -6.12 12.36 5.12
N GLU A 114 -5.54 13.03 4.13
CA GLU A 114 -6.30 13.77 3.11
C GLU A 114 -6.99 12.85 2.08
N ALA A 115 -6.34 11.75 1.67
CA ALA A 115 -6.94 10.74 0.79
C ALA A 115 -8.13 10.01 1.48
N HIS A 116 -8.05 9.87 2.80
CA HIS A 116 -9.12 9.35 3.62
C HIS A 116 -10.29 10.35 3.77
N GLU A 117 -9.99 11.65 3.92
CA GLU A 117 -11.01 12.69 4.07
C GLU A 117 -11.76 13.00 2.75
N LYS A 118 -11.08 12.89 1.61
CA LYS A 118 -11.68 13.16 0.29
C LYS A 118 -12.28 11.94 -0.40
N GLY A 119 -12.25 10.76 0.24
CA GLY A 119 -12.78 9.51 -0.28
C GLY A 119 -12.09 9.10 -1.58
N TRP A 120 -11.06 8.25 -1.48
CA TRP A 120 -10.27 7.67 -2.58
C TRP A 120 -10.88 7.92 -3.97
N PRO A 121 -10.54 9.03 -4.66
CA PRO A 121 -10.99 9.22 -6.02
C PRO A 121 -10.34 8.11 -6.84
N ASP A 122 -11.21 7.24 -7.34
CA ASP A 122 -10.99 6.04 -8.13
C ASP A 122 -9.67 6.06 -8.95
N LEU A 123 -8.57 5.64 -8.32
CA LEU A 123 -7.27 5.40 -8.98
C LEU A 123 -7.25 4.05 -9.71
N ARG A 124 -8.40 3.64 -10.27
CA ARG A 124 -8.48 2.59 -11.29
C ARG A 124 -9.09 3.16 -12.58
N PRO A 125 -8.27 3.77 -13.45
CA PRO A 125 -8.44 3.59 -14.88
C PRO A 125 -7.43 2.56 -15.38
N GLU A 126 -7.96 1.58 -16.11
CA GLU A 126 -7.29 0.52 -16.87
C GLU A 126 -6.22 -0.35 -16.17
N ILE A 127 -6.70 -1.38 -15.47
CA ILE A 127 -6.07 -2.71 -15.55
C ILE A 127 -7.09 -3.60 -16.25
N ARG A 128 -6.94 -3.74 -17.57
CA ARG A 128 -7.53 -4.82 -18.37
C ARG A 128 -6.41 -5.67 -18.91
#